data_AF-A0A928PH43-F1
#
_entry.id   AF-A0A928PH43-F1
#
_cell.length_a   1.000
_cell.length_b   1.000
_cell.length_c   1.000
_cell.angle_alpha   90.00
_cell.angle_beta   90.00
_cell.angle_gamma   90.00
#
_symmetry.space_group_name_H-M   'P 1'
#
loop_
_entity.id
_entity.type
_entity.pdbx_description
1 polymer ?
#
loop_
_entity_poly.entity_id
_entity_poly.type
_entity_poly.pdbx_seq_one_letter_code
_entity_poly.pdbx_strand_id
1 'polypeptide(L)'
;MKQNPEIRVLLAGLMQSTNLGDGVISDCVEYLIRKVSEENKIKKVKVNTRDIRKDKSSAKLAAVRNSDLVIIPGGGMIKYQVENLPVALERVMSRAEHYGIPVMFNAVGVEGYDIEDEGCRLLLDMLSRYCVKKITSRDYADFLNENYLKGDIKATRVADPAVWAAEAYDITKDADSQIVGLGIARAGLFEDYGTSCSKEELLELWSGIIRILDKNNIKWKLFTNGFRKDEDFLRELAEYIGRADELEEISVPTPVTPRELAEGISQFKGIIACRMHANIIAYSMGIPCVGLVWNDKLRFFGESIGCSKQFVERDKFSPKYVTDVFFEAMEKGFDEDILEREKKSAYESIAGLFVPYAKGIIDCRRRDLTNIKLVCYGAPNLESDKLNREFFENCVDYFVSDDDSLVGTQCLSRPVYSTQVLRKKLFGRRPFVIISETIDYTPAAKTLMTMGYKERFDFTNMHSYKRYVFKKGDVFTDISAPKNQ
;
A
#
# COMPACT_ATOMS: atom_id res chain seq x y z
N MET A 1 -22.46 -27.70 10.35
CA MET A 1 -22.08 -26.53 9.53
C MET A 1 -21.33 -25.55 10.43
N LYS A 2 -20.00 -25.43 10.31
CA LYS A 2 -19.25 -24.39 11.05
C LYS A 2 -19.62 -23.04 10.44
N GLN A 3 -20.20 -22.15 11.24
CA GLN A 3 -20.53 -20.78 10.84
C GLN A 3 -19.28 -20.13 10.25
N ASN A 4 -19.39 -19.52 9.06
CA ASN A 4 -18.29 -18.72 8.51
C ASN A 4 -18.07 -17.52 9.46
N PRO A 5 -16.91 -17.40 10.13
CA PRO A 5 -16.63 -16.25 10.98
C PRO A 5 -16.56 -14.97 10.11
N GLU A 6 -16.99 -13.85 10.68
CA GLU A 6 -16.83 -12.53 10.06
C GLU A 6 -15.36 -12.24 9.79
N ILE A 7 -15.03 -11.82 8.56
CA ILE A 7 -13.67 -11.43 8.17
C ILE A 7 -13.49 -9.94 8.50
N ARG A 8 -12.51 -9.62 9.35
CA ARG A 8 -12.19 -8.26 9.74
C ARG A 8 -11.00 -7.74 8.94
N VAL A 9 -11.25 -6.81 8.02
CA VAL A 9 -10.18 -6.16 7.25
C VAL A 9 -9.81 -4.85 7.93
N LEU A 10 -8.51 -4.59 8.09
CA LEU A 10 -7.99 -3.29 8.51
C LEU A 10 -7.42 -2.55 7.31
N LEU A 11 -8.01 -1.39 7.00
CA LEU A 11 -7.42 -0.41 6.10
C LEU A 11 -6.54 0.54 6.90
N ALA A 12 -5.23 0.47 6.67
CA ALA A 12 -4.24 1.28 7.36
C ALA A 12 -3.54 2.21 6.35
N GLY A 13 -4.03 3.44 6.23
CA GLY A 13 -3.58 4.40 5.21
C GLY A 13 -3.55 5.85 5.70
N LEU A 14 -3.58 6.81 4.77
CA LEU A 14 -3.47 8.26 5.03
C LEU A 14 -4.84 8.97 5.01
N MET A 15 -5.84 8.37 5.66
CA MET A 15 -7.25 8.73 5.48
C MET A 15 -7.65 10.12 5.97
N GLN A 16 -6.88 10.72 6.89
CA GLN A 16 -7.15 12.06 7.43
C GLN A 16 -6.09 13.07 7.00
N SER A 17 -5.57 12.88 5.78
CA SER A 17 -4.73 13.87 5.09
C SER A 17 -5.52 15.16 4.88
N THR A 18 -4.84 16.30 5.00
CA THR A 18 -5.42 17.61 4.70
C THR A 18 -5.64 17.82 3.21
N ASN A 19 -5.05 16.97 2.36
CA ASN A 19 -5.44 16.81 0.96
C ASN A 19 -6.36 15.60 0.86
N LEU A 20 -7.60 15.83 0.42
CA LEU A 20 -8.66 14.82 0.48
C LEU A 20 -8.47 13.64 -0.49
N GLY A 21 -7.50 13.71 -1.42
CA GLY A 21 -7.23 12.63 -2.38
C GLY A 21 -6.93 11.28 -1.70
N ASP A 22 -6.14 11.26 -0.62
CA ASP A 22 -5.83 10.02 0.10
C ASP A 22 -7.07 9.43 0.80
N GLY A 23 -8.00 10.29 1.23
CA GLY A 23 -9.29 9.87 1.75
C GLY A 23 -10.12 9.19 0.67
N VAL A 24 -10.14 9.75 -0.54
CA VAL A 24 -10.86 9.17 -1.69
C VAL A 24 -10.35 7.78 -2.04
N ILE A 25 -9.03 7.59 -2.08
CA ILE A 25 -8.44 6.26 -2.29
C ILE A 25 -8.98 5.27 -1.29
N SER A 26 -8.97 5.63 0.00
CA SER A 26 -9.32 4.69 1.06
C SER A 26 -10.80 4.32 1.05
N ASP A 27 -11.68 5.30 0.80
CA ASP A 27 -13.12 5.07 0.64
C ASP A 27 -13.39 4.16 -0.57
N CYS A 28 -12.67 4.36 -1.68
CA CYS A 28 -12.77 3.50 -2.87
C CYS A 28 -12.25 2.08 -2.62
N VAL A 29 -11.17 1.90 -1.84
CA VAL A 29 -10.69 0.57 -1.45
C VAL A 29 -11.71 -0.12 -0.53
N GLU A 30 -12.31 0.60 0.42
CA GLU A 30 -13.39 0.05 1.24
C GLU A 30 -14.58 -0.41 0.37
N TYR A 31 -15.02 0.43 -0.57
CA TYR A 31 -16.05 0.08 -1.54
C TYR A 31 -15.69 -1.19 -2.33
N LEU A 32 -14.47 -1.28 -2.86
CA LEU A 32 -14.00 -2.44 -3.62
C LEU A 32 -14.00 -3.72 -2.77
N ILE A 33 -13.60 -3.67 -1.50
CA ILE A 33 -13.67 -4.84 -0.61
C ILE A 33 -15.12 -5.32 -0.49
N ARG A 34 -16.07 -4.41 -0.30
CA ARG A 34 -17.50 -4.73 -0.19
C ARG A 34 -18.04 -5.31 -1.49
N LYS A 35 -17.75 -4.67 -2.62
CA LYS A 35 -18.14 -5.14 -3.96
C LYS A 35 -17.60 -6.54 -4.27
N VAL A 36 -16.30 -6.76 -4.08
CA VAL A 36 -15.66 -8.07 -4.24
C VAL A 36 -16.32 -9.11 -3.32
N SER A 37 -16.59 -8.74 -2.07
CA SER A 37 -17.25 -9.60 -1.09
C SER A 37 -18.63 -10.06 -1.57
N GLU A 38 -19.45 -9.13 -2.03
CA GLU A 38 -20.81 -9.39 -2.51
C GLU A 38 -20.81 -10.29 -3.75
N GLU A 39 -20.03 -9.94 -4.76
CA GLU A 39 -19.94 -10.68 -6.03
C GLU A 39 -19.38 -12.11 -5.83
N ASN A 40 -18.53 -12.30 -4.81
CA ASN A 40 -17.97 -13.62 -4.46
C ASN A 40 -18.75 -14.35 -3.35
N LYS A 41 -19.93 -13.85 -2.97
CA LYS A 41 -20.82 -14.45 -1.96
C LYS A 41 -20.18 -14.62 -0.57
N ILE A 42 -19.27 -13.72 -0.21
CA ILE A 42 -18.64 -13.63 1.10
C ILE A 42 -19.58 -12.78 1.99
N LYS A 43 -20.33 -13.42 2.89
CA LYS A 43 -21.48 -12.79 3.57
C LYS A 43 -21.16 -11.96 4.82
N LYS A 44 -19.93 -12.01 5.34
CA LYS A 44 -19.59 -11.35 6.61
C LYS A 44 -18.21 -10.72 6.53
N VAL A 45 -18.17 -9.43 6.21
CA VAL A 45 -16.94 -8.64 6.15
C VAL A 45 -17.13 -7.35 6.92
N LYS A 46 -16.17 -7.05 7.78
CA LYS A 46 -16.11 -5.80 8.53
C LYS A 46 -14.82 -5.09 8.18
N VAL A 47 -14.93 -3.93 7.57
CA VAL A 47 -13.79 -3.06 7.28
C VAL A 47 -13.64 -2.07 8.43
N ASN A 48 -12.43 -1.96 8.98
CA ASN A 48 -12.07 -0.93 9.95
C ASN A 48 -10.96 -0.07 9.36
N THR A 49 -11.02 1.22 9.59
CA THR A 49 -10.12 2.21 9.01
C THR A 49 -9.24 2.85 10.08
N ARG A 50 -7.96 3.06 9.77
CA ARG A 50 -6.97 3.68 10.65
C ARG A 50 -6.03 4.59 9.88
N ASP A 51 -5.81 5.78 10.42
CA ASP A 51 -4.81 6.71 9.91
C ASP A 51 -3.46 6.44 10.57
N ILE A 52 -2.49 5.97 9.77
CA ILE A 52 -1.19 5.52 10.29
C ILE A 52 -0.33 6.66 10.85
N ARG A 53 -0.57 7.92 10.43
CA ARG A 53 0.20 9.09 10.93
C ARG A 53 -0.28 9.53 12.30
N LYS A 54 -1.60 9.51 12.53
CA LYS A 54 -2.21 9.98 13.77
C LYS A 54 -2.25 8.90 14.86
N ASP A 55 -2.29 7.63 14.48
CA ASP A 55 -2.51 6.53 15.41
C ASP A 55 -1.20 5.97 15.99
N LYS A 56 -0.57 6.77 16.86
CA LYS A 56 0.73 6.44 17.47
C LYS A 56 0.65 5.56 18.73
N SER A 57 -0.54 5.33 19.30
CA SER A 57 -0.70 4.65 20.59
C SER A 57 -0.89 3.13 20.45
N SER A 58 -0.41 2.39 21.46
CA SER A 58 -0.56 0.94 21.57
C SER A 58 -2.01 0.47 21.51
N ALA A 59 -2.95 1.23 22.10
CA ALA A 59 -4.39 0.94 22.09
C ALA A 59 -5.00 1.01 20.68
N LYS A 60 -4.60 1.97 19.85
CA LYS A 60 -5.11 2.09 18.48
C LYS A 60 -4.52 1.03 17.55
N LEU A 61 -3.27 0.64 17.82
CA LEU A 61 -2.61 -0.46 17.13
C LEU A 61 -3.14 -1.85 17.52
N ALA A 62 -3.98 -1.96 18.55
CA ALA A 62 -4.75 -3.18 18.83
C ALA A 62 -5.73 -3.54 17.70
N ALA A 63 -6.09 -2.57 16.85
CA ALA A 63 -6.88 -2.82 15.64
C ALA A 63 -6.19 -3.82 14.71
N VAL A 64 -4.85 -3.80 14.63
CA VAL A 64 -4.08 -4.79 13.87
C VAL A 64 -4.34 -6.17 14.43
N ARG A 65 -4.12 -6.40 15.73
CA ARG A 65 -4.36 -7.71 16.40
C ARG A 65 -5.76 -8.28 16.17
N ASN A 66 -6.76 -7.41 16.08
CA ASN A 66 -8.17 -7.79 15.94
C ASN A 66 -8.61 -7.92 14.48
N SER A 67 -7.69 -7.80 13.52
CA SER A 67 -7.95 -7.97 12.10
C SER A 67 -7.50 -9.35 11.61
N ASP A 68 -8.14 -9.79 10.53
CA ASP A 68 -7.88 -11.02 9.81
C ASP A 68 -6.97 -10.76 8.59
N LEU A 69 -7.01 -9.53 8.05
CA LEU A 69 -6.22 -9.05 6.91
C LEU A 69 -5.94 -7.56 7.09
N VAL A 70 -4.72 -7.11 6.77
CA VAL A 70 -4.38 -5.68 6.65
C VAL A 70 -4.21 -5.32 5.18
N ILE A 71 -4.79 -4.21 4.77
CA ILE A 71 -4.58 -3.61 3.45
C ILE A 71 -4.05 -2.19 3.68
N ILE A 72 -2.91 -1.89 3.05
CA ILE A 72 -2.35 -0.54 2.94
C ILE A 72 -2.91 0.06 1.64
N PRO A 73 -3.89 0.97 1.70
CA PRO A 73 -4.62 1.45 0.53
C PRO A 73 -3.88 2.61 -0.15
N GLY A 74 -3.55 2.42 -1.43
CA GLY A 74 -2.99 3.38 -2.39
C GLY A 74 -2.07 4.46 -1.83
N GLY A 75 -2.07 5.65 -2.45
CA GLY A 75 -1.34 6.83 -1.96
C GLY A 75 0.18 6.73 -2.13
N GLY A 76 0.90 7.81 -1.83
CA GLY A 76 2.37 7.83 -1.90
C GLY A 76 3.03 7.09 -0.73
N MET A 77 2.80 5.78 -0.60
CA MET A 77 3.22 4.99 0.57
C MET A 77 4.69 4.57 0.52
N ILE A 78 5.25 4.36 -0.68
CA ILE A 78 6.67 4.02 -0.83
C ILE A 78 7.44 5.32 -1.02
N LYS A 79 7.58 6.07 0.07
CA LYS A 79 8.25 7.38 0.13
C LYS A 79 9.06 7.49 1.42
N TYR A 80 10.34 7.84 1.31
CA TYR A 80 11.25 7.93 2.45
C TYR A 80 11.69 9.35 2.83
N GLN A 81 11.71 10.29 1.88
CA GLN A 81 12.27 11.64 2.08
C GLN A 81 11.38 12.59 2.88
N VAL A 82 10.11 12.26 3.13
CA VAL A 82 9.13 13.20 3.70
C VAL A 82 8.28 12.51 4.79
N GLU A 83 7.95 13.28 5.83
CA GLU A 83 6.85 13.00 6.78
C GLU A 83 6.94 11.77 7.70
N ASN A 84 8.13 11.17 7.94
CA ASN A 84 8.28 10.00 8.83
C ASN A 84 7.34 8.83 8.49
N LEU A 85 6.89 8.75 7.24
CA LEU A 85 5.93 7.75 6.75
C LEU A 85 6.44 6.31 6.91
N PRO A 86 7.72 5.98 6.62
CA PRO A 86 8.26 4.64 6.87
C PRO A 86 8.10 4.20 8.32
N VAL A 87 8.31 5.11 9.28
CA VAL A 87 8.15 4.81 10.72
C VAL A 87 6.69 4.57 11.09
N ALA A 88 5.76 5.29 10.46
CA ALA A 88 4.32 5.08 10.67
C ALA A 88 3.86 3.71 10.15
N LEU A 89 4.28 3.35 8.93
CA LEU A 89 4.02 2.04 8.33
C LEU A 89 4.63 0.92 9.18
N GLU A 90 5.85 1.09 9.67
CA GLU A 90 6.55 0.10 10.48
C GLU A 90 5.77 -0.30 11.74
N ARG A 91 5.05 0.63 12.36
CA ARG A 91 4.23 0.33 13.55
C ARG A 91 3.09 -0.64 13.26
N VAL A 92 2.52 -0.54 12.06
CA VAL A 92 1.48 -1.46 11.57
C VAL A 92 2.13 -2.77 11.16
N MET A 93 3.21 -2.71 10.38
CA MET A 93 3.87 -3.87 9.80
C MET A 93 4.52 -4.78 10.84
N SER A 94 5.26 -4.25 11.79
CA SER A 94 5.81 -5.02 12.92
C SER A 94 4.73 -5.76 13.71
N ARG A 95 3.52 -5.20 13.82
CA ARG A 95 2.40 -5.86 14.50
C ARG A 95 1.70 -6.87 13.62
N ALA A 96 1.48 -6.57 12.35
CA ALA A 96 0.91 -7.51 11.42
C ALA A 96 1.81 -8.75 11.32
N GLU A 97 3.12 -8.52 11.19
CA GLU A 97 4.15 -9.55 11.26
C GLU A 97 4.17 -10.28 12.60
N HIS A 98 4.20 -9.57 13.74
CA HIS A 98 4.16 -10.24 15.04
C HIS A 98 2.92 -11.13 15.13
N TYR A 99 1.73 -10.64 14.76
CA TYR A 99 0.45 -11.36 14.81
C TYR A 99 0.20 -12.34 13.65
N GLY A 100 1.13 -12.49 12.71
CA GLY A 100 0.96 -13.35 11.53
C GLY A 100 -0.22 -12.95 10.63
N ILE A 101 -0.59 -11.68 10.64
CA ILE A 101 -1.72 -11.16 9.87
C ILE A 101 -1.22 -10.81 8.46
N PRO A 102 -1.84 -11.35 7.39
CA PRO A 102 -1.43 -11.06 6.03
C PRO A 102 -1.62 -9.58 5.71
N VAL A 103 -0.70 -9.05 4.90
CA VAL A 103 -0.69 -7.67 4.47
C VAL A 103 -0.70 -7.56 2.95
N MET A 104 -1.51 -6.64 2.45
CA MET A 104 -1.50 -6.17 1.06
C MET A 104 -0.99 -4.74 0.99
N PHE A 105 -0.07 -4.46 0.06
CA PHE A 105 0.13 -3.10 -0.43
C PHE A 105 -0.68 -2.96 -1.73
N ASN A 106 -1.76 -2.19 -1.68
CA ASN A 106 -2.69 -2.05 -2.80
C ASN A 106 -2.47 -0.73 -3.54
N ALA A 107 -2.15 -0.80 -4.84
CA ALA A 107 -2.02 0.36 -5.73
C ALA A 107 -1.16 1.50 -5.15
N VAL A 108 -0.09 1.18 -4.42
CA VAL A 108 0.75 2.18 -3.79
C VAL A 108 1.53 2.98 -4.84
N GLY A 109 1.82 4.23 -4.55
CA GLY A 109 2.69 5.08 -5.34
C GLY A 109 4.12 5.07 -4.79
N VAL A 110 5.09 5.17 -5.70
CA VAL A 110 6.52 5.05 -5.42
C VAL A 110 7.23 6.40 -5.63
N GLU A 111 8.12 6.76 -4.72
CA GLU A 111 8.89 8.00 -4.76
C GLU A 111 10.36 7.76 -4.41
N GLY A 112 11.16 7.60 -5.47
CA GLY A 112 12.62 7.51 -5.39
C GLY A 112 13.15 6.21 -4.78
N TYR A 113 14.46 6.11 -4.72
CA TYR A 113 15.20 5.06 -4.01
C TYR A 113 16.57 5.60 -3.63
N ASP A 114 16.95 5.41 -2.36
CA ASP A 114 18.30 5.72 -1.88
C ASP A 114 18.65 4.73 -0.76
N ILE A 115 19.56 3.80 -1.00
CA ILE A 115 19.90 2.75 -0.04
C ILE A 115 20.65 3.29 1.19
N GLU A 116 21.25 4.47 1.10
CA GLU A 116 21.96 5.08 2.22
C GLU A 116 20.95 5.65 3.24
N ASP A 117 19.77 6.07 2.77
CA ASP A 117 18.69 6.57 3.61
C ASP A 117 18.06 5.47 4.50
N GLU A 118 17.88 5.79 5.79
CA GLU A 118 17.34 4.84 6.77
C GLU A 118 15.86 4.52 6.53
N GLY A 119 15.06 5.51 6.12
CA GLY A 119 13.65 5.31 5.78
C GLY A 119 13.48 4.42 4.55
N CYS A 120 14.36 4.57 3.55
CA CYS A 120 14.38 3.69 2.39
C CYS A 120 14.75 2.25 2.75
N ARG A 121 15.80 2.05 3.57
CA ARG A 121 16.17 0.72 4.10
C ARG A 121 15.05 0.09 4.92
N LEU A 122 14.31 0.89 5.68
CA LEU A 122 13.15 0.43 6.44
C LEU A 122 12.02 -0.03 5.52
N LEU A 123 11.72 0.70 4.45
CA LEU A 123 10.74 0.28 3.44
C LEU A 123 11.17 -1.03 2.75
N LEU A 124 12.44 -1.16 2.37
CA LEU A 124 12.99 -2.38 1.78
C LEU A 124 12.82 -3.58 2.72
N ASP A 125 13.19 -3.42 4.00
CA ASP A 125 12.99 -4.46 5.01
C ASP A 125 11.50 -4.86 5.13
N MET A 126 10.64 -3.86 5.29
CA MET A 126 9.21 -4.02 5.50
C MET A 126 8.51 -4.76 4.36
N LEU A 127 8.84 -4.43 3.11
CA LEU A 127 8.26 -5.07 1.92
C LEU A 127 8.71 -6.52 1.75
N SER A 128 9.84 -6.90 2.35
CA SER A 128 10.38 -8.27 2.31
C SER A 128 9.80 -9.20 3.39
N ARG A 129 8.96 -8.68 4.30
CA ARG A 129 8.42 -9.45 5.42
C ARG A 129 7.48 -10.54 4.97
N TYR A 130 7.53 -11.68 5.66
CA TYR A 130 6.70 -12.84 5.32
C TYR A 130 5.19 -12.56 5.40
N CYS A 131 4.76 -11.59 6.20
CA CYS A 131 3.36 -11.21 6.31
C CYS A 131 2.85 -10.47 5.07
N VAL A 132 3.72 -9.89 4.25
CA VAL A 132 3.36 -9.27 2.97
C VAL A 132 3.04 -10.37 1.96
N LYS A 133 1.82 -10.36 1.41
CA LYS A 133 1.32 -11.40 0.50
C LYS A 133 1.05 -10.92 -0.91
N LYS A 134 0.83 -9.62 -1.08
CA LYS A 134 0.60 -9.02 -2.39
C LYS A 134 1.02 -7.56 -2.37
N ILE A 135 1.71 -7.15 -3.42
CA ILE A 135 2.12 -5.77 -3.66
C ILE A 135 1.61 -5.41 -5.05
N THR A 136 0.96 -4.26 -5.17
CA THR A 136 0.54 -3.69 -6.44
C THR A 136 0.81 -2.20 -6.41
N SER A 137 1.14 -1.64 -7.56
CA SER A 137 1.56 -0.25 -7.69
C SER A 137 0.71 0.45 -8.72
N ARG A 138 0.31 1.70 -8.47
CA ARG A 138 -0.43 2.51 -9.46
C ARG A 138 0.49 3.16 -10.50
N ASP A 139 1.74 3.36 -10.09
CA ASP A 139 2.84 3.95 -10.86
C ASP A 139 4.12 3.12 -10.64
N TYR A 140 5.11 3.21 -11.54
CA TYR A 140 6.48 2.67 -11.36
C TYR A 140 6.62 1.24 -10.79
N ALA A 141 5.78 0.29 -11.21
CA ALA A 141 5.83 -1.08 -10.70
C ALA A 141 7.18 -1.77 -10.96
N ASP A 142 7.77 -1.55 -12.14
CA ASP A 142 9.07 -2.13 -12.52
C ASP A 142 10.20 -1.58 -11.65
N PHE A 143 10.22 -0.27 -11.42
CA PHE A 143 11.18 0.35 -10.49
C PHE A 143 11.05 -0.23 -9.07
N LEU A 144 9.83 -0.44 -8.57
CA LEU A 144 9.60 -1.10 -7.28
C LEU A 144 10.15 -2.53 -7.27
N ASN A 145 9.92 -3.27 -8.36
CA ASN A 145 10.41 -4.64 -8.55
C ASN A 145 11.94 -4.74 -8.59
N GLU A 146 12.60 -3.77 -9.19
CA GLU A 146 14.06 -3.73 -9.35
C GLU A 146 14.77 -3.30 -8.06
N ASN A 147 14.23 -2.29 -7.38
CA ASN A 147 14.95 -1.61 -6.29
C ASN A 147 14.52 -2.08 -4.89
N TYR A 148 13.23 -2.37 -4.68
CA TYR A 148 12.71 -2.73 -3.36
C TYR A 148 12.42 -4.23 -3.19
N LEU A 149 12.06 -4.95 -4.27
CA LEU A 149 11.54 -6.33 -4.17
C LEU A 149 12.53 -7.40 -4.64
N LYS A 150 13.23 -8.01 -3.67
CA LYS A 150 14.27 -9.02 -3.90
C LYS A 150 13.81 -10.48 -3.74
N GLY A 151 12.51 -10.72 -3.55
CA GLY A 151 11.93 -12.06 -3.35
C GLY A 151 10.92 -12.49 -4.42
N ASP A 152 10.17 -13.55 -4.12
CA ASP A 152 9.18 -14.16 -5.03
C ASP A 152 7.96 -13.25 -5.30
N ILE A 153 7.68 -12.32 -4.39
CA ILE A 153 6.59 -11.35 -4.56
C ILE A 153 7.07 -10.24 -5.49
N LYS A 154 6.42 -10.16 -6.65
CA LYS A 154 6.56 -9.05 -7.58
C LYS A 154 5.34 -8.14 -7.52
N ALA A 155 5.59 -6.85 -7.60
CA ALA A 155 4.57 -5.83 -7.76
C ALA A 155 3.98 -5.90 -9.17
N THR A 156 2.66 -5.78 -9.25
CA THR A 156 1.94 -5.63 -10.54
C THR A 156 1.40 -4.21 -10.65
N ARG A 157 1.46 -3.64 -11.86
CA ARG A 157 0.83 -2.36 -12.17
C ARG A 157 -0.69 -2.51 -12.22
N VAL A 158 -1.40 -1.66 -11.49
CA VAL A 158 -2.87 -1.61 -11.43
C VAL A 158 -3.33 -0.15 -11.47
N ALA A 159 -4.63 0.11 -11.66
CA ALA A 159 -5.16 1.46 -11.56
C ALA A 159 -5.17 1.99 -10.11
N ASP A 160 -5.19 3.31 -9.97
CA ASP A 160 -5.53 3.95 -8.71
C ASP A 160 -6.97 3.58 -8.30
N PRO A 161 -7.25 3.20 -7.03
CA PRO A 161 -8.60 2.86 -6.59
C PRO A 161 -9.62 3.97 -6.80
N ALA A 162 -9.20 5.24 -6.82
CA ALA A 162 -10.08 6.39 -7.04
C ALA A 162 -10.76 6.41 -8.43
N VAL A 163 -10.38 5.54 -9.37
CA VAL A 163 -11.16 5.33 -10.62
C VAL A 163 -12.57 4.76 -10.36
N TRP A 164 -12.83 4.31 -9.13
CA TRP A 164 -14.15 3.88 -8.64
C TRP A 164 -14.88 4.96 -7.82
N ALA A 165 -14.41 6.21 -7.80
CA ALA A 165 -14.99 7.25 -6.93
C ALA A 165 -16.48 7.52 -7.23
N ALA A 166 -16.89 7.49 -8.51
CA ALA A 166 -18.29 7.63 -8.90
C ALA A 166 -19.18 6.59 -8.19
N GLU A 167 -18.83 5.31 -8.25
CA GLU A 167 -19.62 4.24 -7.62
C GLU A 167 -19.43 4.16 -6.11
N ALA A 168 -18.22 4.42 -5.60
CA ALA A 168 -17.94 4.39 -4.16
C ALA A 168 -18.76 5.42 -3.39
N TYR A 169 -19.06 6.56 -4.01
CA TYR A 169 -19.89 7.61 -3.43
C TYR A 169 -21.33 7.63 -3.93
N ASP A 170 -21.67 6.82 -4.92
CA ASP A 170 -22.96 6.87 -5.63
C ASP A 170 -23.23 8.27 -6.19
N ILE A 171 -22.25 8.80 -6.93
CA ILE A 171 -22.28 10.15 -7.54
C ILE A 171 -22.12 10.02 -9.05
N THR A 172 -23.02 10.66 -9.78
CA THR A 172 -22.92 10.85 -11.22
C THR A 172 -22.66 12.31 -11.54
N LYS A 173 -21.98 12.58 -12.66
CA LYS A 173 -21.83 13.95 -13.16
C LYS A 173 -23.19 14.61 -13.44
N ASP A 174 -23.24 15.93 -13.27
CA ASP A 174 -24.34 16.74 -13.79
C ASP A 174 -24.23 16.83 -15.33
N ALA A 175 -25.14 16.15 -16.02
CA ALA A 175 -25.15 16.07 -17.48
C ALA A 175 -25.46 17.43 -18.15
N ASP A 176 -26.14 18.33 -17.44
CA ASP A 176 -26.57 19.63 -17.96
C ASP A 176 -25.59 20.75 -17.58
N SER A 177 -24.58 20.45 -16.76
CA SER A 177 -23.60 21.45 -16.33
C SER A 177 -22.92 22.13 -17.51
N GLN A 178 -22.85 23.46 -17.42
CA GLN A 178 -22.11 24.30 -18.37
C GLN A 178 -20.87 24.93 -17.73
N ILE A 179 -20.49 24.48 -16.52
CA ILE A 179 -19.42 25.09 -15.71
C ILE A 179 -18.12 24.31 -15.90
N VAL A 180 -17.05 25.01 -16.22
CA VAL A 180 -15.68 24.47 -16.21
C VAL A 180 -15.07 24.62 -14.82
N GLY A 181 -14.52 23.54 -14.27
CA GLY A 181 -13.80 23.58 -13.00
C GLY A 181 -12.33 23.90 -13.19
N LEU A 182 -11.81 24.88 -12.44
CA LEU A 182 -10.39 25.24 -12.41
C LEU A 182 -9.80 24.80 -11.05
N GLY A 183 -9.11 23.66 -11.06
CA GLY A 183 -8.58 23.00 -9.87
C GLY A 183 -7.23 23.56 -9.45
N ILE A 184 -7.29 24.55 -8.56
CA ILE A 184 -6.14 25.33 -8.12
C ILE A 184 -5.32 24.55 -7.09
N ALA A 185 -3.99 24.66 -7.19
CA ALA A 185 -3.06 24.18 -6.17
C ALA A 185 -2.01 25.25 -5.88
N ARG A 186 -1.45 25.22 -4.66
CA ARG A 186 -0.43 26.17 -4.20
C ARG A 186 0.74 26.31 -5.18
N ALA A 187 1.32 27.51 -5.24
CA ALA A 187 2.45 27.81 -6.12
C ALA A 187 3.66 26.88 -5.90
N GLY A 188 4.07 26.68 -4.65
CA GLY A 188 5.23 25.84 -4.32
C GLY A 188 5.04 24.33 -4.58
N LEU A 189 3.91 23.88 -5.15
CA LEU A 189 3.71 22.47 -5.49
C LEU A 189 4.71 22.00 -6.55
N PHE A 190 5.05 22.85 -7.52
CA PHE A 190 5.98 22.51 -8.61
C PHE A 190 7.41 22.41 -8.09
N GLU A 191 7.85 23.42 -7.34
CA GLU A 191 9.21 23.49 -6.78
C GLU A 191 9.50 22.33 -5.82
N ASP A 192 8.53 21.97 -4.96
CA ASP A 192 8.66 20.85 -4.02
C ASP A 192 8.92 19.49 -4.70
N TYR A 193 8.60 19.38 -5.99
CA TYR A 193 8.81 18.18 -6.80
C TYR A 193 9.81 18.41 -7.94
N GLY A 194 10.65 19.45 -7.82
CA GLY A 194 11.77 19.70 -8.73
C GLY A 194 11.40 20.35 -10.06
N THR A 195 10.15 20.80 -10.22
CA THR A 195 9.70 21.52 -11.42
C THR A 195 9.77 23.02 -11.17
N SER A 196 10.59 23.75 -11.96
CA SER A 196 10.67 25.21 -11.85
C SER A 196 9.39 25.86 -12.35
N CYS A 197 8.66 26.54 -11.46
CA CYS A 197 7.50 27.36 -11.82
C CYS A 197 7.28 28.40 -10.74
N SER A 198 7.47 29.67 -11.06
CA SER A 198 7.26 30.74 -10.09
C SER A 198 5.77 30.92 -9.81
N LYS A 199 5.49 31.58 -8.67
CA LYS A 199 4.14 31.99 -8.31
C LYS A 199 3.53 32.90 -9.38
N GLU A 200 4.29 33.86 -9.88
CA GLU A 200 3.88 34.83 -10.89
C GLU A 200 3.51 34.13 -12.20
N GLU A 201 4.32 33.16 -12.65
CA GLU A 201 4.04 32.38 -13.85
C GLU A 201 2.72 31.60 -13.73
N LEU A 202 2.41 31.05 -12.56
CA LEU A 202 1.14 30.36 -12.31
C LEU A 202 -0.05 31.32 -12.27
N LEU A 203 0.11 32.50 -11.65
CA LEU A 203 -0.92 33.55 -11.65
C LEU A 203 -1.21 34.03 -13.07
N GLU A 204 -0.18 34.26 -13.88
CA GLU A 204 -0.32 34.63 -15.29
C GLU A 204 -0.99 33.53 -16.11
N LEU A 205 -0.62 32.26 -15.89
CA LEU A 205 -1.23 31.12 -16.55
C LEU A 205 -2.73 31.06 -16.27
N TRP A 206 -3.12 31.05 -14.99
CA TRP A 206 -4.53 30.95 -14.59
C TRP A 206 -5.34 32.17 -15.01
N SER A 207 -4.80 33.38 -14.83
CA SER A 207 -5.42 34.62 -15.28
C SER A 207 -5.65 34.61 -16.80
N GLY A 208 -4.68 34.13 -17.57
CA GLY A 208 -4.81 33.96 -19.01
C GLY A 208 -5.88 32.94 -19.41
N ILE A 209 -5.95 31.79 -18.73
CA ILE A 209 -6.99 30.76 -18.95
C ILE A 209 -8.37 31.37 -18.71
N ILE A 210 -8.55 32.03 -17.56
CA ILE A 210 -9.80 32.71 -17.18
C ILE A 210 -10.21 33.73 -18.25
N ARG A 211 -9.30 34.59 -18.70
CA ARG A 211 -9.58 35.58 -19.76
C ARG A 211 -10.05 34.93 -21.06
N ILE A 212 -9.48 33.77 -21.43
CA ILE A 212 -9.90 33.03 -22.62
C ILE A 212 -11.32 32.47 -22.41
N LEU A 213 -11.61 31.89 -21.25
CA LEU A 213 -12.96 31.37 -20.94
C LEU A 213 -14.01 32.49 -20.93
N ASP A 214 -13.72 33.62 -20.29
CA ASP A 214 -14.59 34.80 -20.24
C ASP A 214 -14.87 35.34 -21.65
N LYS A 215 -13.82 35.49 -22.48
CA LYS A 215 -13.97 35.95 -23.87
C LYS A 215 -14.86 35.03 -24.71
N ASN A 216 -14.89 33.74 -24.40
CA ASN A 216 -15.74 32.76 -25.07
C ASN A 216 -17.10 32.55 -24.37
N ASN A 217 -17.44 33.37 -23.37
CA ASN A 217 -18.67 33.25 -22.55
C ASN A 217 -18.84 31.86 -21.90
N ILE A 218 -17.72 31.21 -21.54
CA ILE A 218 -17.73 29.90 -20.88
C ILE A 218 -17.78 30.12 -19.38
N LYS A 219 -18.79 29.55 -18.72
CA LYS A 219 -18.92 29.62 -17.26
C LYS A 219 -17.83 28.78 -16.61
N TRP A 220 -17.24 29.28 -15.53
CA TRP A 220 -16.20 28.57 -14.79
C TRP A 220 -16.32 28.82 -13.29
N LYS A 221 -15.71 27.94 -12.49
CA LYS A 221 -15.48 28.14 -11.05
C LYS A 221 -14.12 27.62 -10.62
N LEU A 222 -13.50 28.30 -9.67
CA LEU A 222 -12.30 27.83 -8.96
C LEU A 222 -12.71 26.78 -7.93
N PHE A 223 -11.88 25.76 -7.75
CA PHE A 223 -12.01 24.82 -6.65
C PHE A 223 -10.64 24.33 -6.19
N THR A 224 -10.58 23.70 -5.02
CA THR A 224 -9.39 23.01 -4.52
C THR A 224 -9.74 21.62 -3.98
N ASN A 225 -8.72 20.86 -3.60
CA ASN A 225 -8.86 19.55 -2.96
C ASN A 225 -9.01 19.63 -1.42
N GLY A 226 -9.33 20.80 -0.87
CA GLY A 226 -9.49 21.02 0.57
C GLY A 226 -8.20 21.39 1.32
N PHE A 227 -7.05 21.43 0.63
CA PHE A 227 -5.78 21.75 1.28
C PHE A 227 -5.64 23.26 1.50
N ARG A 228 -5.39 23.68 2.74
CA ARG A 228 -5.39 25.10 3.12
C ARG A 228 -4.47 25.98 2.27
N LYS A 229 -3.25 25.53 1.94
CA LYS A 229 -2.33 26.31 1.11
C LYS A 229 -2.82 26.46 -0.34
N ASP A 230 -3.65 25.53 -0.83
CA ASP A 230 -4.27 25.64 -2.16
C ASP A 230 -5.38 26.71 -2.11
N GLU A 231 -6.16 26.75 -1.03
CA GLU A 231 -7.18 27.77 -0.78
C GLU A 231 -6.58 29.18 -0.63
N ASP A 232 -5.47 29.30 0.09
CA ASP A 232 -4.77 30.58 0.23
C ASP A 232 -4.31 31.08 -1.16
N PHE A 233 -3.76 30.21 -2.01
CA PHE A 233 -3.36 30.58 -3.38
C PHE A 233 -4.55 30.87 -4.31
N LEU A 234 -5.68 30.19 -4.14
CA LEU A 234 -6.93 30.50 -4.86
C LEU A 234 -7.40 31.93 -4.56
N ARG A 235 -7.34 32.37 -3.30
CA ARG A 235 -7.68 33.74 -2.89
C ARG A 235 -6.74 34.76 -3.49
N GLU A 236 -5.44 34.48 -3.47
CA GLU A 236 -4.44 35.33 -4.13
C GLU A 236 -4.68 35.44 -5.64
N LEU A 237 -5.09 34.36 -6.31
CA LEU A 237 -5.49 34.40 -7.72
C LEU A 237 -6.73 35.28 -7.93
N ALA A 238 -7.73 35.18 -7.05
CA ALA A 238 -8.93 36.03 -7.12
C ALA A 238 -8.59 37.52 -6.95
N GLU A 239 -7.67 37.86 -6.04
CA GLU A 239 -7.11 39.22 -5.90
C GLU A 239 -6.37 39.65 -7.16
N TYR A 240 -5.50 38.79 -7.70
CA TYR A 240 -4.69 39.06 -8.89
C TYR A 240 -5.53 39.37 -10.13
N ILE A 241 -6.69 38.72 -10.29
CA ILE A 241 -7.63 38.98 -11.39
C ILE A 241 -8.63 40.10 -11.08
N GLY A 242 -8.56 40.72 -9.89
CA GLY A 242 -9.45 41.82 -9.48
C GLY A 242 -10.88 41.39 -9.15
N ARG A 243 -11.09 40.13 -8.74
CA ARG A 243 -12.41 39.53 -8.42
C ARG A 243 -12.50 38.99 -6.99
N ALA A 244 -11.74 39.57 -6.06
CA ALA A 244 -11.72 39.14 -4.66
C ALA A 244 -13.10 39.28 -3.98
N ASP A 245 -13.86 40.33 -4.30
CA ASP A 245 -15.19 40.58 -3.73
C ASP A 245 -16.27 39.59 -4.25
N GLU A 246 -15.98 38.87 -5.33
CA GLU A 246 -16.87 37.89 -5.97
C GLU A 246 -16.53 36.44 -5.61
N LEU A 247 -15.66 36.23 -4.60
CA LEU A 247 -15.07 34.92 -4.31
C LEU A 247 -16.12 33.81 -4.16
N GLU A 248 -17.23 34.07 -3.47
CA GLU A 248 -18.31 33.09 -3.29
C GLU A 248 -19.01 32.70 -4.60
N GLU A 249 -19.07 33.61 -5.57
CA GLU A 249 -19.68 33.38 -6.88
C GLU A 249 -18.74 32.58 -7.79
N ILE A 250 -17.45 32.95 -7.80
CA ILE A 250 -16.44 32.38 -8.70
C ILE A 250 -15.77 31.12 -8.17
N SER A 251 -16.05 30.70 -6.94
CA SER A 251 -15.48 29.48 -6.35
C SER A 251 -16.54 28.48 -5.88
N VAL A 252 -16.11 27.25 -5.68
CA VAL A 252 -16.85 26.19 -4.97
C VAL A 252 -16.43 26.21 -3.50
N PRO A 253 -17.35 25.95 -2.54
CA PRO A 253 -16.98 25.81 -1.14
C PRO A 253 -15.85 24.81 -0.94
N THR A 254 -14.90 25.14 -0.06
CA THR A 254 -13.78 24.26 0.28
C THR A 254 -14.30 22.93 0.82
N PRO A 255 -14.00 21.79 0.16
CA PRO A 255 -14.44 20.50 0.65
C PRO A 255 -13.69 20.15 1.94
N VAL A 256 -14.41 19.61 2.92
CA VAL A 256 -13.86 19.09 4.18
C VAL A 256 -13.93 17.56 4.26
N THR A 257 -14.65 16.91 3.33
CA THR A 257 -14.70 15.45 3.21
C THR A 257 -14.38 14.94 1.80
N PRO A 258 -13.86 13.71 1.65
CA PRO A 258 -13.63 13.09 0.34
C PRO A 258 -14.87 13.06 -0.57
N ARG A 259 -16.06 12.81 0.03
CA ARG A 259 -17.35 12.88 -0.66
C ARG A 259 -17.64 14.29 -1.18
N GLU A 260 -17.51 15.32 -0.35
CA GLU A 260 -17.74 16.71 -0.78
C GLU A 260 -16.81 17.13 -1.93
N LEU A 261 -15.55 16.67 -1.94
CA LEU A 261 -14.65 16.88 -3.08
C LEU A 261 -15.20 16.24 -4.36
N ALA A 262 -15.68 15.00 -4.28
CA ALA A 262 -16.27 14.31 -5.42
C ALA A 262 -17.59 14.96 -5.88
N GLU A 263 -18.44 15.36 -4.95
CA GLU A 263 -19.68 16.11 -5.22
C GLU A 263 -19.37 17.44 -5.92
N GLY A 264 -18.39 18.21 -5.43
CA GLY A 264 -17.97 19.45 -6.09
C GLY A 264 -17.48 19.23 -7.51
N ILE A 265 -16.67 18.19 -7.75
CA ILE A 265 -16.18 17.86 -9.09
C ILE A 265 -17.32 17.42 -10.02
N SER A 266 -18.32 16.70 -9.51
CA SER A 266 -19.46 16.20 -10.29
C SER A 266 -20.29 17.32 -10.94
N GLN A 267 -20.20 18.54 -10.42
CA GLN A 267 -20.92 19.71 -10.93
C GLN A 267 -20.26 20.36 -12.16
N PHE A 268 -19.12 19.83 -12.62
CA PHE A 268 -18.40 20.41 -13.76
C PHE A 268 -18.63 19.63 -15.05
N LYS A 269 -18.72 20.39 -16.15
CA LYS A 269 -18.74 19.86 -17.52
C LYS A 269 -17.39 19.30 -17.94
N GLY A 270 -16.31 19.87 -17.40
CA GLY A 270 -14.91 19.53 -17.65
C GLY A 270 -14.02 20.27 -16.67
N ILE A 271 -12.80 19.78 -16.44
CA ILE A 271 -11.86 20.42 -15.52
C ILE A 271 -10.46 20.64 -16.10
N ILE A 272 -9.78 21.67 -15.60
CA ILE A 272 -8.33 21.88 -15.72
C ILE A 272 -7.79 21.89 -14.29
N ALA A 273 -6.90 20.97 -13.91
CA ALA A 273 -6.50 20.82 -12.51
C ALA A 273 -5.04 20.41 -12.30
N CYS A 274 -4.40 20.97 -11.27
CA CYS A 274 -3.06 20.57 -10.85
C CYS A 274 -3.06 19.26 -10.05
N ARG A 275 -4.08 19.00 -9.22
CA ARG A 275 -4.07 17.84 -8.31
C ARG A 275 -4.47 16.56 -9.05
N MET A 276 -3.64 15.51 -8.95
CA MET A 276 -3.87 14.21 -9.60
C MET A 276 -5.26 13.63 -9.27
N HIS A 277 -5.65 13.61 -8.00
CA HIS A 277 -6.95 13.04 -7.61
C HIS A 277 -8.15 13.86 -8.08
N ALA A 278 -8.02 15.17 -8.36
CA ALA A 278 -9.09 15.89 -9.03
C ALA A 278 -9.34 15.32 -10.44
N ASN A 279 -8.26 15.05 -11.18
CA ASN A 279 -8.32 14.43 -12.50
C ASN A 279 -8.84 12.98 -12.46
N ILE A 280 -8.40 12.16 -11.51
CA ILE A 280 -8.87 10.76 -11.38
C ILE A 280 -10.37 10.71 -11.02
N ILE A 281 -10.84 11.58 -10.11
CA ILE A 281 -12.26 11.63 -9.73
C ILE A 281 -13.11 12.06 -10.93
N ALA A 282 -12.70 13.12 -11.65
CA ALA A 282 -13.37 13.55 -12.87
C ALA A 282 -13.43 12.41 -13.91
N TYR A 283 -12.31 11.71 -14.12
CA TYR A 283 -12.24 10.55 -15.01
C TYR A 283 -13.21 9.44 -14.61
N SER A 284 -13.34 9.13 -13.31
CA SER A 284 -14.28 8.11 -12.81
C SER A 284 -15.76 8.42 -13.14
N MET A 285 -16.10 9.72 -13.23
CA MET A 285 -17.45 10.22 -13.55
C MET A 285 -17.65 10.48 -15.05
N GLY A 286 -16.62 10.24 -15.86
CA GLY A 286 -16.59 10.55 -17.26
C GLY A 286 -16.67 12.05 -17.58
N ILE A 287 -16.01 12.87 -16.75
CA ILE A 287 -15.81 14.30 -16.95
C ILE A 287 -14.44 14.49 -17.61
N PRO A 288 -14.34 15.12 -18.80
CA PRO A 288 -13.06 15.41 -19.44
C PRO A 288 -12.16 16.27 -18.55
N CYS A 289 -10.89 15.90 -18.45
CA CYS A 289 -9.92 16.59 -17.58
C CYS A 289 -8.61 16.89 -18.30
N VAL A 290 -8.02 18.05 -17.99
CA VAL A 290 -6.65 18.43 -18.36
C VAL A 290 -5.82 18.57 -17.09
N GLY A 291 -4.75 17.79 -17.00
CA GLY A 291 -3.82 17.82 -15.88
C GLY A 291 -2.66 18.79 -16.14
N LEU A 292 -2.35 19.65 -15.16
CA LEU A 292 -1.13 20.46 -15.19
C LEU A 292 -0.01 19.70 -14.46
N VAL A 293 0.96 19.17 -15.22
CA VAL A 293 1.98 18.24 -14.72
C VAL A 293 3.03 18.97 -13.88
N TRP A 294 3.07 18.66 -12.58
CA TRP A 294 4.10 19.11 -11.63
C TRP A 294 5.04 17.98 -11.18
N ASN A 295 4.64 16.73 -11.44
CA ASN A 295 5.47 15.54 -11.25
C ASN A 295 5.09 14.45 -12.26
N ASP A 296 5.97 13.48 -12.41
CA ASP A 296 5.78 12.37 -13.33
C ASP A 296 4.51 11.53 -13.04
N LYS A 297 3.98 11.53 -11.81
CA LYS A 297 2.78 10.74 -11.47
C LYS A 297 1.56 11.17 -12.29
N LEU A 298 1.39 12.47 -12.52
CA LEU A 298 0.34 12.96 -13.41
C LEU A 298 0.57 12.47 -14.85
N ARG A 299 1.82 12.50 -15.32
CA ARG A 299 2.18 11.98 -16.65
C ARG A 299 1.83 10.49 -16.77
N PHE A 300 2.24 9.68 -15.80
CA PHE A 300 1.92 8.23 -15.77
C PHE A 300 0.42 7.98 -15.78
N PHE A 301 -0.36 8.76 -15.04
CA PHE A 301 -1.81 8.63 -15.09
C PHE A 301 -2.34 8.94 -16.51
N GLY A 302 -1.93 10.06 -17.11
CA GLY A 302 -2.31 10.42 -18.48
C GLY A 302 -1.96 9.37 -19.53
N GLU A 303 -0.75 8.79 -19.45
CA GLU A 303 -0.32 7.67 -20.31
C GLU A 303 -1.20 6.44 -20.11
N SER A 304 -1.52 6.08 -18.86
CA SER A 304 -2.30 4.88 -18.58
C SER A 304 -3.72 4.90 -19.12
N ILE A 305 -4.31 6.10 -19.20
CA ILE A 305 -5.67 6.30 -19.72
C ILE A 305 -5.69 6.68 -21.20
N GLY A 306 -4.54 6.61 -21.90
CA GLY A 306 -4.44 6.97 -23.33
C GLY A 306 -4.62 8.46 -23.63
N CYS A 307 -4.45 9.32 -22.62
CA CYS A 307 -4.72 10.76 -22.65
C CYS A 307 -3.46 11.60 -22.41
N SER A 308 -2.27 11.15 -22.81
CA SER A 308 -1.01 11.85 -22.51
C SER A 308 -0.99 13.32 -22.95
N LYS A 309 -1.69 13.67 -24.05
CA LYS A 309 -1.79 15.07 -24.52
C LYS A 309 -2.56 15.98 -23.55
N GLN A 310 -3.55 15.44 -22.84
CA GLN A 310 -4.32 16.18 -21.84
C GLN A 310 -3.51 16.45 -20.55
N PHE A 311 -2.33 15.86 -20.39
CA PHE A 311 -1.45 16.10 -19.25
C PHE A 311 -0.31 16.99 -19.70
N VAL A 312 -0.52 18.30 -19.54
CA VAL A 312 0.34 19.34 -20.08
C VAL A 312 1.58 19.50 -19.21
N GLU A 313 2.74 19.37 -19.85
CA GLU A 313 4.05 19.57 -19.23
C GLU A 313 4.37 21.07 -19.04
N ARG A 314 5.26 21.36 -18.09
CA ARG A 314 5.62 22.72 -17.68
C ARG A 314 6.13 23.60 -18.83
N ASP A 315 6.88 23.04 -19.77
CA ASP A 315 7.41 23.76 -20.95
C ASP A 315 6.31 24.28 -21.87
N LYS A 316 5.09 23.76 -21.75
CA LYS A 316 3.91 24.14 -22.55
C LYS A 316 2.87 24.91 -21.75
N PHE A 317 3.23 25.42 -20.57
CA PHE A 317 2.34 26.26 -19.76
C PHE A 317 2.09 27.62 -20.43
N SER A 318 1.13 27.61 -21.35
CA SER A 318 0.60 28.78 -22.04
C SER A 318 -0.91 28.76 -21.90
N PRO A 319 -1.55 29.88 -21.54
CA PRO A 319 -3.00 29.96 -21.45
C PRO A 319 -3.72 29.44 -22.69
N LYS A 320 -3.22 29.82 -23.87
CA LYS A 320 -3.78 29.39 -25.15
C LYS A 320 -3.60 27.89 -25.36
N TYR A 321 -2.40 27.36 -25.12
CA TYR A 321 -2.15 25.94 -25.34
C TYR A 321 -3.00 25.06 -24.43
N VAL A 322 -3.06 25.38 -23.13
CA VAL A 322 -3.84 24.63 -22.15
C VAL A 322 -5.34 24.66 -22.49
N THR A 323 -5.87 25.82 -22.89
CA THR A 323 -7.28 25.94 -23.27
C THR A 323 -7.60 25.24 -24.59
N ASP A 324 -6.71 25.29 -25.59
CA ASP A 324 -6.88 24.54 -26.84
C ASP A 324 -6.93 23.03 -26.57
N VAL A 325 -6.01 22.51 -25.73
CA VAL A 325 -6.01 21.09 -25.31
C VAL A 325 -7.28 20.74 -24.53
N PHE A 326 -7.75 21.65 -23.67
CA PHE A 326 -8.99 21.45 -22.92
C PHE A 326 -10.20 21.36 -23.85
N PHE A 327 -10.33 22.23 -24.85
CA PHE A 327 -11.43 22.14 -25.80
C PHE A 327 -11.37 20.88 -26.67
N GLU A 328 -10.17 20.45 -27.09
CA GLU A 328 -10.00 19.15 -27.78
C GLU A 328 -10.44 17.98 -26.88
N ALA A 329 -10.08 18.01 -25.59
CA ALA A 329 -10.49 16.98 -24.63
C ALA A 329 -12.01 16.95 -24.42
N MET A 330 -12.65 18.12 -24.38
CA MET A 330 -14.10 18.25 -24.25
C MET A 330 -14.86 17.69 -25.45
N GLU A 331 -14.33 17.86 -26.66
CA GLU A 331 -14.93 17.33 -27.90
C GLU A 331 -14.70 15.82 -28.04
N LYS A 332 -13.48 15.36 -27.77
CA LYS A 332 -13.09 13.96 -27.97
C LYS A 332 -13.59 13.03 -26.86
N GLY A 333 -13.67 13.53 -25.63
CA GLY A 333 -13.88 12.70 -24.45
C GLY A 333 -12.67 11.80 -24.15
N PHE A 334 -12.95 10.64 -23.54
CA PHE A 334 -11.97 9.60 -23.21
C PHE A 334 -12.50 8.24 -23.66
N ASP A 335 -11.62 7.25 -23.67
CA ASP A 335 -11.96 5.87 -24.06
C ASP A 335 -12.57 5.11 -22.87
N GLU A 336 -13.87 4.83 -22.96
CA GLU A 336 -14.61 4.11 -21.91
C GLU A 336 -14.11 2.67 -21.70
N ASP A 337 -13.59 2.01 -22.74
CA ASP A 337 -13.01 0.66 -22.62
C ASP A 337 -11.72 0.70 -21.78
N ILE A 338 -10.96 1.81 -21.86
CA ILE A 338 -9.80 2.03 -20.99
C ILE A 338 -10.26 2.25 -19.54
N LEU A 339 -11.32 3.04 -19.29
CA LEU A 339 -11.86 3.24 -17.95
C LEU A 339 -12.30 1.90 -17.32
N GLU A 340 -13.04 1.08 -18.06
CA GLU A 340 -13.49 -0.22 -17.58
C GLU A 340 -12.32 -1.18 -17.33
N ARG A 341 -11.27 -1.15 -18.16
CA ARG A 341 -10.03 -1.90 -17.92
C ARG A 341 -9.32 -1.43 -16.65
N GLU A 342 -9.19 -0.13 -16.43
CA GLU A 342 -8.56 0.41 -15.23
C GLU A 342 -9.37 0.02 -13.97
N LYS A 343 -10.70 0.18 -14.00
CA LYS A 343 -11.62 -0.28 -12.94
C LYS A 343 -11.45 -1.76 -12.65
N LYS A 344 -11.43 -2.60 -13.68
CA LYS A 344 -11.20 -4.04 -13.57
C LYS A 344 -9.85 -4.36 -12.91
N SER A 345 -8.78 -3.67 -13.29
CA SER A 345 -7.46 -3.89 -12.70
C SER A 345 -7.42 -3.56 -11.19
N ALA A 346 -8.09 -2.48 -10.77
CA ALA A 346 -8.21 -2.12 -9.35
C ALA A 346 -9.03 -3.17 -8.57
N TYR A 347 -10.14 -3.64 -9.15
CA TYR A 347 -10.94 -4.72 -8.59
C TYR A 347 -10.14 -6.02 -8.43
N GLU A 348 -9.46 -6.47 -9.49
CA GLU A 348 -8.66 -7.71 -9.51
C GLU A 348 -7.48 -7.65 -8.54
N SER A 349 -6.94 -6.44 -8.29
CA SER A 349 -5.95 -6.21 -7.25
C SER A 349 -6.46 -6.68 -5.88
N ILE A 350 -7.62 -6.17 -5.44
CA ILE A 350 -8.24 -6.54 -4.16
C ILE A 350 -8.68 -8.01 -4.18
N ALA A 351 -9.42 -8.42 -5.21
CA ALA A 351 -9.97 -9.76 -5.31
C ALA A 351 -8.89 -10.86 -5.26
N GLY A 352 -7.74 -10.62 -5.91
CA GLY A 352 -6.67 -11.62 -6.02
C GLY A 352 -5.99 -12.00 -4.69
N LEU A 353 -6.16 -11.22 -3.62
CA LEU A 353 -5.72 -11.62 -2.27
C LEU A 353 -6.92 -11.87 -1.35
N PHE A 354 -7.93 -11.00 -1.40
CA PHE A 354 -9.08 -11.07 -0.50
C PHE A 354 -9.92 -12.34 -0.69
N VAL A 355 -10.21 -12.73 -1.94
CA VAL A 355 -11.07 -13.90 -2.22
C VAL A 355 -10.37 -15.22 -1.84
N PRO A 356 -9.10 -15.47 -2.21
CA PRO A 356 -8.39 -16.65 -1.75
C PRO A 356 -8.25 -16.72 -0.22
N TYR A 357 -8.02 -15.58 0.45
CA TYR A 357 -8.02 -15.52 1.91
C TYR A 357 -9.37 -15.91 2.51
N ALA A 358 -10.46 -15.30 2.02
CA ALA A 358 -11.82 -15.56 2.50
C ALA A 358 -12.26 -17.02 2.30
N LYS A 359 -11.77 -17.68 1.25
CA LYS A 359 -12.00 -19.10 0.97
C LYS A 359 -11.06 -20.05 1.74
N GLY A 360 -10.15 -19.52 2.56
CA GLY A 360 -9.18 -20.31 3.31
C GLY A 360 -8.10 -20.98 2.46
N ILE A 361 -7.91 -20.50 1.22
CA ILE A 361 -6.84 -20.96 0.31
C ILE A 361 -5.51 -20.37 0.76
N ILE A 362 -5.53 -19.08 1.09
CA ILE A 362 -4.40 -18.41 1.74
C ILE A 362 -4.61 -18.57 3.25
N ASP A 363 -3.91 -19.54 3.83
CA ASP A 363 -3.87 -19.70 5.28
C ASP A 363 -2.65 -18.94 5.83
N CYS A 364 -2.93 -17.82 6.49
CA CYS A 364 -1.94 -17.07 7.25
C CYS A 364 -2.20 -17.17 8.75
N ARG A 365 -3.21 -17.94 9.17
CA ARG A 365 -3.49 -18.11 10.60
C ARG A 365 -2.42 -19.03 11.17
N ARG A 366 -1.40 -18.39 11.74
CA ARG A 366 -0.67 -18.80 12.95
C ARG A 366 -1.00 -20.25 13.40
N ARG A 367 -0.14 -21.22 13.08
CA ARG A 367 -0.21 -22.52 13.78
C ARG A 367 0.26 -22.27 15.20
N ASP A 368 -0.61 -22.54 16.17
CA ASP A 368 -0.27 -22.50 17.59
C ASP A 368 0.87 -23.48 17.90
N LEU A 369 2.11 -22.96 17.99
CA LEU A 369 3.29 -23.74 18.35
C LEU A 369 3.47 -23.86 19.86
N THR A 370 2.60 -23.30 20.72
CA THR A 370 2.74 -23.38 22.19
C THR A 370 2.78 -24.83 22.69
N ASN A 371 2.25 -25.76 21.88
CA ASN A 371 2.24 -27.20 22.14
C ASN A 371 3.21 -28.01 21.25
N ILE A 372 4.00 -27.36 20.39
CA ILE A 372 4.96 -28.00 19.49
C ILE A 372 6.36 -27.97 20.11
N LYS A 373 7.05 -29.11 20.04
CA LYS A 373 8.41 -29.24 20.56
C LYS A 373 9.43 -28.72 19.56
N LEU A 374 10.25 -27.75 19.96
CA LEU A 374 11.32 -27.20 19.14
C LEU A 374 12.63 -27.96 19.35
N VAL A 375 13.21 -28.47 18.27
CA VAL A 375 14.44 -29.25 18.27
C VAL A 375 15.51 -28.51 17.50
N CYS A 376 16.66 -28.27 18.11
CA CYS A 376 17.85 -27.81 17.41
C CYS A 376 18.75 -29.02 17.10
N TYR A 377 19.10 -29.19 15.82
CA TYR A 377 19.96 -30.25 15.31
C TYR A 377 21.37 -29.69 15.09
N GLY A 378 22.31 -30.12 15.91
CA GLY A 378 23.68 -29.63 16.01
C GLY A 378 23.93 -28.75 17.23
N ALA A 379 25.21 -28.48 17.49
CA ALA A 379 25.63 -27.52 18.50
C ALA A 379 25.77 -26.13 17.85
N PRO A 380 24.91 -25.16 18.20
CA PRO A 380 25.07 -23.78 17.73
C PRO A 380 26.33 -23.15 18.32
N ASN A 381 27.03 -22.34 17.53
CA ASN A 381 28.09 -21.48 18.06
C ASN A 381 27.44 -20.28 18.78
N LEU A 382 27.41 -20.36 20.12
CA LEU A 382 26.72 -19.39 20.97
C LEU A 382 27.61 -18.23 21.45
N GLU A 383 28.91 -18.26 21.14
CA GLU A 383 29.87 -17.25 21.61
C GLU A 383 29.81 -15.95 20.79
N SER A 384 29.33 -16.00 19.54
CA SER A 384 29.39 -14.87 18.62
C SER A 384 28.15 -13.96 18.59
N ASP A 385 27.04 -14.31 19.25
CA ASP A 385 25.78 -13.54 19.12
C ASP A 385 24.88 -13.59 20.36
N LYS A 386 24.79 -12.49 21.11
CA LYS A 386 23.94 -12.35 22.32
C LYS A 386 22.45 -12.56 22.04
N LEU A 387 21.96 -12.15 20.86
CA LEU A 387 20.55 -12.24 20.47
C LEU A 387 20.09 -13.72 20.33
N ASN A 388 21.01 -14.59 19.91
CA ASN A 388 20.72 -16.01 19.67
C ASN A 388 20.64 -16.80 20.98
N ARG A 389 21.46 -16.43 21.97
CA ARG A 389 21.54 -17.13 23.26
C ARG A 389 20.19 -17.17 23.99
N GLU A 390 19.50 -16.03 24.10
CA GLU A 390 18.21 -15.91 24.78
C GLU A 390 17.11 -16.74 24.07
N PHE A 391 17.12 -16.76 22.73
CA PHE A 391 16.22 -17.60 21.94
C PHE A 391 16.43 -19.09 22.24
N PHE A 392 17.67 -19.59 22.12
CA PHE A 392 18.00 -20.99 22.37
C PHE A 392 17.68 -21.41 23.81
N GLU A 393 17.90 -20.51 24.77
CA GLU A 393 17.62 -20.77 26.18
C GLU A 393 16.12 -20.85 26.47
N ASN A 394 15.32 -20.00 25.85
CA ASN A 394 13.90 -19.91 26.15
C ASN A 394 13.02 -20.80 25.27
N CYS A 395 13.38 -21.00 24.01
CA CYS A 395 12.48 -21.58 23.00
C CYS A 395 12.83 -23.02 22.60
N VAL A 396 14.11 -23.42 22.62
CA VAL A 396 14.52 -24.76 22.20
C VAL A 396 14.29 -25.78 23.32
N ASP A 397 13.45 -26.78 23.05
CA ASP A 397 13.14 -27.86 24.00
C ASP A 397 14.23 -28.93 24.03
N TYR A 398 14.83 -29.27 22.89
CA TYR A 398 15.83 -30.32 22.76
C TYR A 398 16.97 -29.91 21.82
N PHE A 399 18.21 -30.13 22.26
CA PHE A 399 19.38 -30.14 21.39
C PHE A 399 19.68 -31.57 20.98
N VAL A 400 20.00 -31.79 19.72
CA VAL A 400 20.20 -33.13 19.15
C VAL A 400 21.42 -33.13 18.27
N SER A 401 22.24 -34.18 18.34
CA SER A 401 23.37 -34.35 17.44
C SER A 401 23.51 -35.81 17.01
N ASP A 402 24.03 -36.02 15.80
CA ASP A 402 24.58 -37.31 15.34
C ASP A 402 26.07 -37.44 15.69
N ASP A 403 26.71 -36.38 16.15
CA ASP A 403 28.07 -36.41 16.66
C ASP A 403 28.06 -36.93 18.10
N ASP A 404 28.50 -38.17 18.28
CA ASP A 404 28.59 -38.86 19.57
C ASP A 404 29.45 -38.09 20.60
N SER A 405 30.41 -37.28 20.15
CA SER A 405 31.23 -36.46 21.05
C SER A 405 30.45 -35.33 21.72
N LEU A 406 29.36 -34.88 21.08
CA LEU A 406 28.46 -33.85 21.60
C LEU A 406 27.34 -34.44 22.44
N VAL A 407 26.98 -35.71 22.27
CA VAL A 407 25.89 -36.34 23.03
C VAL A 407 26.22 -36.38 24.53
N GLY A 408 25.30 -35.87 25.35
CA GLY A 408 25.48 -35.78 26.81
C GLY A 408 26.19 -34.52 27.29
N THR A 409 26.82 -33.75 26.39
CA THR A 409 27.32 -32.40 26.71
C THR A 409 26.16 -31.45 26.98
N GLN A 410 26.45 -30.32 27.64
CA GLN A 410 25.46 -29.25 27.83
C GLN A 410 25.59 -28.19 26.75
N CYS A 411 24.46 -27.88 26.12
CA CYS A 411 24.26 -26.67 25.34
C CYS A 411 23.31 -25.77 26.14
N LEU A 412 23.83 -24.63 26.61
CA LEU A 412 23.15 -23.80 27.63
C LEU A 412 22.83 -24.63 28.89
N SER A 413 21.60 -24.56 29.40
CA SER A 413 21.13 -25.31 30.56
C SER A 413 20.52 -26.68 30.23
N ARG A 414 20.70 -27.19 28.99
CA ARG A 414 20.07 -28.44 28.53
C ARG A 414 21.10 -29.42 27.96
N PRO A 415 20.89 -30.74 28.14
CA PRO A 415 21.75 -31.74 27.53
C PRO A 415 21.46 -31.89 26.02
N VAL A 416 22.51 -32.22 25.27
CA VAL A 416 22.41 -32.64 23.87
C VAL A 416 22.09 -34.13 23.82
N TYR A 417 21.05 -34.49 23.09
CA TYR A 417 20.57 -35.87 22.94
C TYR A 417 21.05 -36.49 21.62
N SER A 418 21.21 -37.80 21.58
CA SER A 418 21.35 -38.49 20.29
C SER A 418 20.00 -38.52 19.55
N THR A 419 20.05 -38.67 18.24
CA THR A 419 18.86 -38.84 17.39
C THR A 419 18.00 -40.02 17.85
N GLN A 420 18.59 -41.12 18.32
CA GLN A 420 17.84 -42.26 18.85
C GLN A 420 17.05 -41.92 20.12
N VAL A 421 17.63 -41.13 21.03
CA VAL A 421 16.94 -40.69 22.26
C VAL A 421 15.83 -39.69 21.91
N LEU A 422 16.06 -38.81 20.94
CA LEU A 422 15.04 -37.91 20.43
C LEU A 422 13.81 -38.68 19.92
N ARG A 423 14.01 -39.74 19.14
CA ARG A 423 12.92 -40.57 18.61
C ARG A 423 12.03 -41.14 19.70
N LYS A 424 12.61 -41.57 20.83
CA LYS A 424 11.85 -42.06 21.99
C LYS A 424 11.11 -40.93 22.71
N LYS A 425 11.75 -39.78 22.89
CA LYS A 425 11.16 -38.61 23.58
C LYS A 425 10.04 -37.93 22.79
N LEU A 426 10.07 -38.01 21.47
CA LEU A 426 9.13 -37.35 20.56
C LEU A 426 8.25 -38.32 19.76
N PHE A 427 8.22 -39.60 20.15
CA PHE A 427 7.43 -40.63 19.48
C PHE A 427 5.94 -40.21 19.37
N GLY A 428 5.39 -40.24 18.15
CA GLY A 428 4.02 -39.82 17.86
C GLY A 428 3.77 -38.30 17.84
N ARG A 429 4.81 -37.47 18.04
CA ARG A 429 4.73 -36.00 17.95
C ARG A 429 5.32 -35.49 16.63
N ARG A 430 4.92 -34.28 16.21
CA ARG A 430 5.48 -33.55 15.06
C ARG A 430 6.29 -32.35 15.56
N PRO A 431 7.60 -32.52 15.85
CA PRO A 431 8.43 -31.41 16.29
C PRO A 431 8.77 -30.45 15.14
N PHE A 432 9.11 -29.22 15.51
CA PHE A 432 9.75 -28.27 14.60
C PHE A 432 11.27 -28.42 14.73
N VAL A 433 11.99 -28.61 13.63
CA VAL A 433 13.44 -28.88 13.67
C VAL A 433 14.20 -27.74 13.01
N ILE A 434 15.15 -27.14 13.73
CA ILE A 434 16.12 -26.15 13.24
C ILE A 434 17.46 -26.87 13.07
N ILE A 435 18.12 -26.73 11.93
CA ILE A 435 19.47 -27.27 11.70
C ILE A 435 20.50 -26.16 11.94
N SER A 436 21.51 -26.44 12.76
CA SER A 436 22.58 -25.51 13.07
C SER A 436 23.46 -25.21 11.86
N GLU A 437 23.95 -23.97 11.74
CA GLU A 437 24.84 -23.53 10.66
C GLU A 437 26.18 -24.29 10.62
N THR A 438 26.53 -25.00 11.70
CA THR A 438 27.76 -25.78 11.83
C THR A 438 27.66 -27.18 11.20
N ILE A 439 26.50 -27.56 10.64
CA ILE A 439 26.23 -28.90 10.12
C ILE A 439 25.82 -28.86 8.64
N ASP A 440 26.31 -29.83 7.87
CA ASP A 440 25.84 -30.06 6.50
C ASP A 440 24.37 -30.48 6.50
N TYR A 441 23.55 -29.71 5.79
CA TYR A 441 22.10 -29.90 5.71
C TYR A 441 21.72 -31.27 5.13
N THR A 442 22.41 -31.72 4.08
CA THR A 442 21.95 -32.88 3.28
C THR A 442 21.99 -34.18 4.10
N PRO A 443 23.08 -34.47 4.85
CA PRO A 443 23.11 -35.58 5.80
C PRO A 443 22.07 -35.45 6.92
N ALA A 444 21.94 -34.27 7.53
CA ALA A 444 21.02 -34.03 8.64
C ALA A 444 19.54 -34.30 8.25
N ALA A 445 19.13 -33.78 7.09
CA ALA A 445 17.79 -34.00 6.56
C ALA A 445 17.52 -35.48 6.27
N LYS A 446 18.51 -36.21 5.73
CA LYS A 446 18.40 -37.64 5.44
C LYS A 446 18.24 -38.48 6.73
N THR A 447 18.99 -38.16 7.79
CA THR A 447 18.83 -38.79 9.11
C THR A 447 17.41 -38.57 9.64
N LEU A 448 16.94 -37.31 9.63
CA LEU A 448 15.61 -36.96 10.15
C LEU A 448 14.47 -37.62 9.35
N MET A 449 14.56 -37.68 8.02
CA MET A 449 13.59 -38.40 7.18
C MET A 449 13.54 -39.90 7.49
N THR A 450 14.71 -40.52 7.71
CA THR A 450 14.82 -41.96 8.04
C THR A 450 14.18 -42.27 9.40
N MET A 451 14.12 -41.29 10.31
CA MET A 451 13.46 -41.42 11.62
C MET A 451 11.92 -41.35 11.56
N GLY A 452 11.34 -41.13 10.37
CA GLY A 452 9.89 -41.08 10.17
C GLY A 452 9.28 -39.69 10.29
N TYR A 453 10.09 -38.63 10.40
CA TYR A 453 9.64 -37.25 10.24
C TYR A 453 9.44 -36.97 8.75
N LYS A 454 8.31 -37.41 8.18
CA LYS A 454 7.93 -37.13 6.79
C LYS A 454 7.18 -35.80 6.71
N GLU A 455 7.67 -34.95 5.79
CA GLU A 455 7.10 -33.68 5.32
C GLU A 455 7.25 -32.46 6.28
N ARG A 456 8.02 -31.47 5.79
CA ARG A 456 8.25 -30.10 6.29
C ARG A 456 9.36 -29.93 7.34
N PHE A 457 10.58 -29.73 6.84
CA PHE A 457 11.69 -29.14 7.59
C PHE A 457 11.80 -27.67 7.16
N ASP A 458 11.74 -26.74 8.10
CA ASP A 458 12.07 -25.35 7.80
C ASP A 458 13.60 -25.23 7.79
N PHE A 459 14.15 -25.10 6.58
CA PHE A 459 15.51 -24.63 6.40
C PHE A 459 15.59 -23.19 6.85
N THR A 460 16.49 -22.86 7.76
CA THR A 460 16.94 -21.47 7.86
C THR A 460 18.39 -21.39 8.26
N ASN A 461 19.16 -20.72 7.41
CA ASN A 461 20.33 -19.97 7.84
C ASN A 461 19.86 -18.98 8.92
N MET A 462 20.49 -18.98 10.08
CA MET A 462 20.06 -18.19 11.23
C MET A 462 20.24 -16.69 10.99
N HIS A 463 21.07 -16.26 10.03
CA HIS A 463 21.09 -14.87 9.55
C HIS A 463 19.74 -14.40 9.00
N SER A 464 18.97 -15.27 8.34
CA SER A 464 17.62 -14.95 7.87
C SER A 464 16.65 -14.68 9.03
N TYR A 465 16.98 -15.20 10.22
CA TYR A 465 16.18 -15.09 11.43
C TYR A 465 16.68 -14.05 12.44
N LYS A 466 17.85 -13.43 12.23
CA LYS A 466 18.39 -12.32 13.07
C LYS A 466 17.41 -11.14 13.25
N ARG A 467 16.41 -11.00 12.38
CA ARG A 467 15.37 -9.96 12.44
C ARG A 467 14.10 -10.37 13.20
N TYR A 468 13.94 -11.65 13.51
CA TYR A 468 12.76 -12.19 14.17
C TYR A 468 13.12 -12.54 15.61
N VAL A 469 12.78 -11.66 16.55
CA VAL A 469 13.00 -11.92 17.99
C VAL A 469 12.00 -12.99 18.42
N PHE A 470 12.43 -14.25 18.39
CA PHE A 470 11.67 -15.39 18.87
C PHE A 470 11.58 -15.39 20.39
N LYS A 471 10.37 -15.30 20.94
CA LYS A 471 10.08 -15.57 22.35
C LYS A 471 9.21 -16.81 22.48
N LYS A 472 9.40 -17.56 23.57
CA LYS A 472 8.57 -18.72 23.92
C LYS A 472 7.12 -18.25 24.06
N GLY A 473 6.24 -18.69 23.16
CA GLY A 473 4.85 -18.22 23.06
C GLY A 473 4.54 -17.42 21.78
N ASP A 474 5.54 -17.14 20.93
CA ASP A 474 5.32 -16.61 19.59
C ASP A 474 4.79 -17.69 18.64
N VAL A 475 3.97 -17.26 17.68
CA VAL A 475 3.18 -18.15 16.83
C VAL A 475 3.60 -17.97 15.37
N PHE A 476 3.86 -19.09 14.68
CA PHE A 476 4.54 -19.10 13.39
C PHE A 476 3.66 -19.55 12.23
N THR A 477 4.04 -19.15 11.02
CA THR A 477 3.56 -19.71 9.75
C THR A 477 4.68 -20.51 9.08
N ASP A 478 4.36 -21.74 8.75
CA ASP A 478 5.09 -22.64 7.85
C ASP A 478 5.12 -21.97 6.46
N ILE A 479 6.26 -21.39 6.06
CA ILE A 479 6.46 -20.94 4.68
C ILE A 479 6.77 -22.21 3.91
N SER A 480 5.72 -22.98 3.59
CA SER A 480 5.90 -24.11 2.68
C SER A 480 6.43 -23.55 1.37
N ALA A 481 7.71 -23.87 1.12
CA ALA A 481 8.44 -23.71 -0.12
C ALA A 481 7.59 -24.11 -1.35
N PRO A 482 7.89 -23.58 -2.55
CA PRO A 482 7.14 -23.87 -3.75
C PRO A 482 6.99 -25.39 -3.95
N LYS A 483 5.78 -25.79 -4.37
CA LYS A 483 5.58 -27.13 -4.92
C LYS A 483 6.41 -27.25 -6.20
N ASN A 484 7.31 -28.25 -6.19
CA ASN A 484 7.95 -28.87 -7.34
C ASN A 484 8.77 -27.96 -8.26
N GLN A 485 10.10 -28.10 -8.18
CA GLN A 485 10.92 -28.58 -9.29
C GLN A 485 12.12 -29.36 -8.74
#